data_AF-A0A970X1Y9-F1
#
_entry.id   AF-A0A970X1Y9-F1
#
_cell.length_a   1.000
_cell.length_b   1.000
_cell.length_c   1.000
_cell.angle_alpha   90.00
_cell.angle_beta   90.00
_cell.angle_gamma   90.00
#
_symmetry.space_group_name_H-M   'P 1'
#
loop_
_entity.id
_entity.type
_entity.pdbx_description
1 polymer ?
#
loop_
_entity_poly.entity_id
_entity_poly.type
_entity_poly.pdbx_seq_one_letter_code
_entity_poly.pdbx_strand_id
1 'polypeptide(L)' 'MKNHLFRIRVADNATGISTWRGTIDGQWVLFTYDIHTGCLQYVFDDERLVKGRTHTLSLTVTDACDNSSNWQYSFDY' A
#
# COMPACT_ATOMS: atom_id res chain seq x y z
N MET A 1 -14.00 10.91 14.63
CA MET A 1 -13.13 10.96 13.43
C MET A 1 -13.33 9.66 12.66
N LYS A 2 -13.56 9.70 11.35
CA LYS A 2 -13.61 8.47 10.53
C LYS A 2 -12.17 8.15 10.12
N ASN A 3 -11.62 7.03 10.57
CA ASN A 3 -10.34 6.55 10.07
C ASN A 3 -10.51 6.19 8.59
N HIS A 4 -9.76 6.86 7.72
CA HIS A 4 -9.66 6.48 6.32
C HIS A 4 -8.61 5.37 6.22
N LEU A 5 -8.96 4.28 5.55
CA LEU A 5 -8.15 3.06 5.47
C LEU A 5 -8.06 2.63 4.00
N PHE A 6 -6.84 2.50 3.49
CA PHE A 6 -6.60 1.73 2.28
C PHE A 6 -6.49 0.25 2.63
N ARG A 7 -7.22 -0.59 1.89
CA ARG A 7 -7.04 -2.04 1.89
C ARG A 7 -6.70 -2.47 0.48
N ILE A 8 -5.50 -3.00 0.31
CA ILE A 8 -4.97 -3.43 -0.98
C ILE A 8 -4.82 -4.93 -0.90
N ARG A 9 -5.63 -5.66 -1.67
CA ARG A 9 -5.49 -7.11 -1.76
C ARG A 9 -4.25 -7.42 -2.58
N VAL A 10 -3.38 -8.24 -2.01
CA VAL A 10 -2.17 -8.69 -2.67
C VAL A 10 -2.31 -10.20 -2.82
N ALA A 11 -2.55 -10.64 -4.04
CA ALA A 11 -2.76 -12.05 -4.35
C ALA A 11 -1.50 -12.60 -5.02
N ASP A 12 -1.14 -13.81 -4.63
CA ASP A 12 -0.14 -14.62 -5.29
C ASP A 12 -0.80 -15.90 -5.83
N ASN A 13 -0.24 -16.44 -6.91
CA ASN A 13 -0.74 -17.64 -7.58
C ASN A 13 0.01 -18.93 -7.22
N ALA A 14 1.14 -18.89 -6.49
CA ALA A 14 1.87 -20.12 -6.10
C ALA A 14 3.00 -19.99 -5.05
N THR A 15 3.75 -18.87 -4.99
CA THR A 15 5.06 -18.77 -4.31
C THR A 15 5.07 -17.93 -3.03
N GLY A 16 3.95 -17.30 -2.67
CA GLY A 16 3.83 -16.32 -1.62
C GLY A 16 4.40 -14.94 -2.00
N ILE A 17 4.06 -13.94 -1.19
CA ILE A 17 4.63 -12.59 -1.29
C ILE A 17 5.87 -12.54 -0.39
N SER A 18 7.01 -12.15 -0.95
CA SER A 18 8.27 -12.05 -0.22
C SER A 18 8.38 -10.70 0.49
N THR A 19 8.27 -9.60 -0.27
CA THR A 19 8.37 -8.25 0.29
C THR A 19 7.43 -7.26 -0.40
N TRP A 20 7.11 -6.18 0.30
CA TRP A 20 6.42 -5.03 -0.27
C TRP A 20 7.05 -3.73 0.23
N ARG A 21 6.97 -2.70 -0.59
CA ARG A 21 7.36 -1.34 -0.25
C ARG A 21 6.34 -0.38 -0.85
N GLY A 22 5.84 0.55 -0.06
CA GLY A 22 5.01 1.61 -0.62
C GLY A 22 5.40 3.00 -0.15
N THR A 23 5.01 3.97 -0.96
CA THR A 23 5.26 5.39 -0.74
C THR A 23 4.00 6.18 -1.08
N ILE A 24 3.71 7.23 -0.31
CA ILE A 24 2.74 8.25 -0.70
C ILE A 24 3.50 9.54 -0.96
N ASP A 25 3.29 10.13 -2.13
CA ASP A 25 4.02 11.31 -2.63
C ASP A 25 5.54 11.14 -2.56
N GLY A 26 6.02 9.93 -2.89
CA GLY A 26 7.43 9.57 -2.85
C GLY A 26 7.99 9.31 -1.45
N GLN A 27 7.19 9.49 -0.38
CA GLN A 27 7.64 9.23 0.99
C GLN A 27 7.15 7.87 1.51
N TRP A 28 8.06 7.08 2.08
CA TRP A 28 7.78 5.72 2.54
C TRP A 28 6.65 5.63 3.58
N VAL A 29 5.68 4.73 3.40
CA VAL A 29 4.63 4.45 4.38
C VAL A 29 4.77 3.05 4.95
N LEU A 30 4.35 2.88 6.20
CA LEU A 30 4.19 1.57 6.81
C LEU A 30 2.82 0.98 6.42
N PHE A 31 2.85 -0.25 5.90
CA PHE A 31 1.65 -1.06 5.72
C PHE A 31 1.59 -2.17 6.76
N THR A 32 0.39 -2.44 7.26
CA THR A 32 0.10 -3.64 8.06
C THR A 32 -0.39 -4.74 7.14
N TYR A 33 0.18 -5.94 7.23
CA TYR A 33 -0.29 -7.10 6.47
C TYR A 33 -1.25 -7.94 7.32
N ASP A 34 -2.47 -8.12 6.83
CA ASP A 34 -3.46 -9.01 7.40
C ASP A 34 -3.40 -10.37 6.70
N ILE A 35 -2.83 -11.36 7.39
CA ILE A 35 -2.65 -12.73 6.87
C ILE A 35 -3.98 -13.46 6.61
N HIS A 36 -5.06 -13.09 7.29
CA HIS A 36 -6.34 -13.76 7.13
C HIS A 36 -7.06 -13.29 5.87
N THR A 37 -6.90 -12.02 5.52
CA THR A 37 -7.52 -11.44 4.32
C THR A 37 -6.58 -11.32 3.12
N GLY A 38 -5.27 -11.47 3.34
CA GLY A 38 -4.24 -11.28 2.31
C GLY A 38 -4.14 -9.82 1.85
N CYS A 39 -4.41 -8.88 2.76
CA CYS A 39 -4.47 -7.46 2.43
C CYS A 39 -3.39 -6.66 3.14
N LEU A 40 -2.76 -5.73 2.41
CA LEU A 40 -2.01 -4.63 2.97
C LEU A 40 -2.96 -3.51 3.37
N GLN A 41 -2.76 -2.98 4.57
CA GLN A 41 -3.60 -1.95 5.15
C GLN A 41 -2.75 -0.72 5.47
N TYR A 42 -3.25 0.44 5.06
CA TYR A 42 -2.66 1.74 5.45
C TYR A 42 -3.75 2.61 6.05
N VAL A 43 -3.51 3.05 7.29
CA VAL A 43 -4.36 4.01 7.98
C VAL A 43 -3.85 5.40 7.62
N PHE A 44 -4.76 6.27 7.19
CA PHE A 44 -4.41 7.62 6.80
C PHE A 44 -3.94 8.41 8.01
N ASP A 45 -2.89 9.20 7.78
CA ASP A 45 -2.25 10.03 8.78
C ASP A 45 -2.41 11.50 8.35
N ASP A 46 -3.17 12.26 9.14
CA ASP A 46 -3.44 13.69 8.90
C ASP A 46 -2.18 14.57 9.06
N GLU A 47 -1.15 14.09 9.77
CA GLU A 47 0.13 14.81 9.87
C GLU A 47 0.93 14.70 8.57
N ARG A 48 0.65 13.66 7.78
CA ARG A 48 1.39 13.34 6.56
C ARG A 48 0.63 13.69 5.28
N LEU A 49 -0.68 13.51 5.30
CA LEU A 49 -1.55 13.71 4.15
C LEU A 49 -2.26 15.05 4.26
N VAL A 50 -2.15 15.84 3.19
CA VAL A 50 -2.69 17.21 3.15
C VAL A 50 -4.10 17.15 2.59
N LYS A 51 -5.08 17.52 3.42
CA LYS A 51 -6.48 17.55 3.00
C LYS A 51 -6.75 18.54 1.87
N GLY A 52 -7.70 18.20 1.00
CA GLY A 52 -8.01 18.93 -0.23
C GLY A 52 -6.99 18.75 -1.35
N ARG A 53 -6.15 17.70 -1.31
CA ARG A 53 -5.09 17.47 -2.31
C ARG A 53 -5.15 16.04 -2.87
N THR A 54 -4.81 15.92 -4.15
CA THR A 54 -4.52 14.63 -4.77
C THR A 54 -3.14 14.14 -4.34
N HIS A 55 -3.11 12.93 -3.80
CA HIS A 55 -1.92 12.19 -3.42
C HIS A 55 -1.69 11.01 -4.37
N THR A 56 -0.44 10.56 -4.49
CA THR A 56 -0.10 9.36 -5.27
C THR A 56 0.50 8.30 -4.36
N LEU A 57 -0.20 7.17 -4.26
CA LEU A 57 0.32 5.96 -3.67
C LEU A 57 1.06 5.14 -4.74
N SER A 58 2.30 4.77 -4.45
CA SER A 58 3.07 3.79 -5.21
C SER A 58 3.33 2.57 -4.34
N LEU A 59 3.14 1.37 -4.89
CA LEU A 59 3.39 0.10 -4.23
C LEU A 59 4.23 -0.79 -5.15
N THR A 60 5.33 -1.29 -4.63
CA THR A 60 6.17 -2.33 -5.25
C THR A 60 6.02 -3.59 -4.43
N VAL A 61 5.72 -4.72 -5.09
CA VAL A 61 5.60 -6.04 -4.48
C VAL A 61 6.57 -6.98 -5.17
N THR A 62 7.31 -7.77 -4.40
CA THR A 62 8.28 -8.75 -4.90
C THR A 62 7.89 -10.14 -4.40
N ASP A 63 7.83 -11.10 -5.32
CA ASP A 63 7.54 -12.51 -5.02
C ASP A 63 8.80 -13.27 -4.53
N ALA A 64 8.65 -14.54 -4.16
CA ALA A 64 9.78 -15.37 -3.70
C ALA A 64 10.78 -15.76 -4.81
N CYS A 65 10.46 -15.47 -6.07
CA CYS A 65 11.30 -15.68 -7.25
C CYS A 65 12.00 -14.39 -7.71
N ASP A 66 11.98 -13.34 -6.87
CA ASP A 66 12.49 -11.99 -7.16
C ASP A 66 11.79 -11.26 -8.32
N ASN A 67 10.62 -11.73 -8.77
CA ASN A 67 9.82 -10.95 -9.71
C ASN A 67 9.14 -9.80 -8.97
N SER A 68 9.27 -8.60 -9.52
CA SER A 68 8.71 -7.39 -8.92
C SER A 68 7.62 -6.77 -9.80
N SER A 69 6.51 -6.37 -9.18
CA SER A 69 5.42 -5.63 -9.80
C SER A 69 5.25 -4.27 -9.15
N ASN A 70 5.02 -3.24 -9.97
CA ASN A 70 4.80 -1.87 -9.52
C ASN A 70 3.37 -1.46 -9.83
N TRP A 71 2.70 -0.85 -8.85
CA TRP A 71 1.35 -0.33 -8.97
C TRP A 71 1.28 1.08 -8.43
N GLN A 72 0.51 1.94 -9.09
CA GLN A 72 0.30 3.32 -8.68
C GLN A 72 -1.19 3.64 -8.65
N TYR A 73 -1.58 4.48 -7.70
CA TYR A 73 -2.95 4.91 -7.52
C TYR A 73 -3.01 6.33 -6.98
N SER A 74 -3.76 7.19 -7.67
CA SER A 74 -4.02 8.55 -7.22
C SER A 74 -5.35 8.62 -6.49
N PHE A 75 -5.38 9.37 -5.40
CA PHE A 75 -6.56 9.56 -4.57
C PHE A 75 -6.60 10.98 -4.00
N ASP A 76 -7.80 11.50 -3.81
CA ASP A 76 -8.01 12.77 -3.11
C ASP A 76 -8.21 12.51 -1.62
N TYR A 77 -7.57 13.33 -0.79
CA TYR A 77 -7.74 13.35 0.66
C TYR A 77 -7.90 14.77 1.14
#